data_AF-A0A2H6LF09-F1
#
_entry.id   AF-A0A2H6LF09-F1
#
_cell.length_a   1.000
_cell.length_b   1.000
_cell.length_c   1.000
_cell.angle_alpha   90.00
_cell.angle_beta   90.00
_cell.angle_gamma   90.00
#
_symmetry.space_group_name_H-M   'P 1'
#
loop_
_entity.id
_entity.type
_entity.pdbx_description
1 polymer ?
#
loop_
_entity_poly.entity_id
_entity_poly.type
_entity_poly.pdbx_seq_one_letter_code
_entity_poly.pdbx_strand_id
1 'polypeptide(L)' 'MTTGNGQSQQPISNLEYDFVTVLHNKAEAVKAYDTYIQDAQQANSQPCVELFQKLRQSDMEQAQEIRHHLQQVLQHGKM' A
#
# COMPACT_ATOMS: atom_id res chain seq x y z
N MET A 1 14.13 -33.52 -22.14
CA MET A 1 12.75 -33.30 -21.67
C MET A 1 12.49 -31.81 -21.68
N THR A 2 11.71 -31.32 -22.64
CA THR A 2 11.38 -29.91 -22.79
C THR A 2 10.01 -29.67 -22.14
N THR A 3 9.99 -29.35 -20.85
CA THR A 3 8.76 -28.91 -20.17
C THR A 3 8.66 -27.40 -20.28
N GLY A 4 7.62 -26.97 -20.99
CA GLY A 4 7.46 -25.63 -21.55
C GLY A 4 7.45 -24.51 -20.51
N ASN A 5 8.10 -23.41 -20.89
CA ASN A 5 7.89 -22.08 -20.33
C ASN A 5 6.41 -21.70 -20.49
N GLY A 6 5.60 -22.02 -19.50
CA GLY A 6 4.33 -21.33 -19.26
C GLY A 6 4.63 -19.94 -18.70
N GLN A 7 5.28 -19.07 -19.49
CA GLN A 7 5.24 -17.63 -19.22
C GLN A 7 3.78 -17.22 -19.42
N SER A 8 3.05 -17.13 -18.31
CA SER A 8 1.76 -16.45 -18.28
C SER A 8 1.93 -15.09 -18.96
N GLN A 9 1.02 -14.75 -19.87
CA GLN A 9 0.89 -13.43 -20.51
C GLN A 9 0.49 -12.36 -19.49
N GLN A 10 1.20 -12.27 -18.37
CA GLN A 10 0.94 -11.24 -17.37
C GLN A 10 1.77 -10.00 -17.71
N PRO A 11 1.16 -8.82 -17.71
CA PRO A 11 1.83 -7.57 -18.08
C PRO A 11 2.92 -7.16 -17.07
N ILE A 12 2.91 -7.74 -15.87
CA ILE A 12 3.89 -7.57 -14.80
C ILE A 12 4.08 -8.90 -14.06
N SER A 13 5.23 -9.07 -13.40
CA SER A 13 5.52 -10.19 -12.50
C SER A 13 4.61 -10.18 -11.26
N ASN A 14 4.49 -11.34 -10.61
CA ASN A 14 3.73 -11.44 -9.35
C ASN A 14 4.28 -10.50 -8.27
N LEU A 15 5.62 -10.36 -8.18
CA LEU A 15 6.23 -9.49 -7.17
C LEU A 15 5.89 -8.01 -7.42
N GLU A 16 5.92 -7.57 -8.68
CA GLU A 16 5.49 -6.21 -9.05
C GLU A 16 4.01 -6.00 -8.71
N TYR A 17 3.15 -6.97 -9.04
CA TYR A 17 1.74 -6.93 -8.72
C TYR A 17 1.48 -6.82 -7.21
N ASP A 18 2.20 -7.59 -6.40
CA ASP A 18 2.08 -7.58 -4.94
C ASP A 18 2.45 -6.19 -4.38
N PHE A 19 3.57 -5.61 -4.81
CA PHE A 19 3.99 -4.28 -4.36
C PHE A 19 3.01 -3.17 -4.79
N VAL A 20 2.50 -3.23 -6.03
CA VAL A 20 1.48 -2.29 -6.51
C VAL A 20 0.20 -2.41 -5.68
N THR A 21 -0.21 -3.64 -5.37
CA THR A 21 -1.41 -3.92 -4.57
C THR A 21 -1.27 -3.38 -3.15
N VAL A 22 -0.14 -3.61 -2.48
CA VAL A 22 0.10 -3.09 -1.13
C VAL A 22 0.15 -1.56 -1.15
N LEU A 23 0.80 -0.95 -2.14
CA LEU A 23 0.86 0.50 -2.27
C LEU A 23 -0.53 1.12 -2.49
N HIS A 24 -1.35 0.49 -3.35
CA HIS A 24 -2.74 0.91 -3.59
C HIS A 24 -3.57 0.87 -2.30
N ASN A 25 -3.52 -0.24 -1.55
CA ASN A 25 -4.28 -0.39 -0.32
C ASN A 25 -3.90 0.67 0.73
N LYS A 26 -2.60 1.00 0.85
CA LYS A 26 -2.15 2.06 1.75
C LYS A 26 -2.62 3.44 1.31
N ALA A 27 -2.58 3.72 0.01
CA ALA A 27 -3.07 5.00 -0.52
C ALA A 27 -4.57 5.18 -0.24
N GLU A 28 -5.38 4.13 -0.43
CA GLU A 28 -6.81 4.16 -0.10
C GLU A 28 -7.04 4.34 1.40
N ALA A 29 -6.27 3.66 2.27
CA ALA A 29 -6.34 3.87 3.72
C ALA A 29 -6.02 5.33 4.11
N VAL A 30 -4.93 5.90 3.59
CA VAL A 30 -4.54 7.30 3.82
C VAL A 30 -5.66 8.27 3.44
N LYS A 31 -6.30 8.04 2.28
CA LYS A 31 -7.43 8.84 1.82
C LYS A 31 -8.66 8.70 2.73
N ALA A 32 -8.93 7.49 3.22
CA ALA A 32 -10.09 7.21 4.06
C ALA A 32 -9.95 7.80 5.47
N TYR A 33 -8.73 7.92 6.01
CA TYR A 33 -8.51 8.43 7.36
C TYR A 33 -9.05 9.84 7.57
N ASP A 34 -9.08 10.71 6.56
CA ASP A 34 -9.65 12.05 6.70
C ASP A 34 -11.14 11.98 7.10
N THR A 35 -11.91 11.07 6.49
CA THR A 35 -13.30 10.80 6.87
C THR A 35 -13.40 10.16 8.25
N TYR A 36 -12.55 9.17 8.56
CA TYR A 36 -12.60 8.49 9.86
C TYR A 36 -12.26 9.43 11.04
N ILE A 37 -11.32 10.36 10.83
CA ILE A 37 -11.00 11.42 11.78
C ILE A 37 -12.20 12.34 11.97
N GLN A 38 -12.86 12.74 10.89
CA GLN A 38 -14.07 13.56 10.97
C GLN A 38 -15.19 12.85 11.75
N ASP A 39 -15.44 11.57 11.46
CA ASP A 39 -16.46 10.78 12.15
C ASP A 39 -16.14 10.64 13.65
N ALA A 40 -14.87 10.42 14.01
CA ALA A 40 -14.42 10.36 15.39
C ALA A 40 -14.59 11.71 16.13
N GLN A 41 -14.35 12.84 15.45
CA GLN A 41 -14.60 14.17 15.98
C GLN A 41 -16.11 14.39 16.23
N GLN A 42 -16.96 14.02 15.27
CA GLN A 42 -18.43 14.13 15.40
C GLN A 42 -18.97 13.26 16.54
N ALA A 43 -18.35 12.09 16.77
CA ALA A 43 -18.67 11.21 17.89
C ALA A 43 -18.09 11.69 19.25
N ASN A 44 -17.39 12.83 19.30
CA ASN A 44 -16.67 13.32 20.48
C ASN A 44 -15.68 12.30 21.08
N SER A 45 -15.08 11.45 20.24
CA SER A 45 -14.13 10.42 20.68
C SER A 45 -12.69 10.84 20.39
N GLN A 46 -12.11 11.62 21.30
CA GLN A 46 -10.72 12.07 21.21
C GLN A 46 -9.71 10.90 21.06
N PRO A 47 -9.83 9.77 21.79
CA PRO A 47 -8.92 8.64 21.61
C PRO A 47 -8.97 8.04 20.20
N CYS A 48 -10.14 8.06 19.54
CA CYS A 48 -10.27 7.59 18.16
C CYS A 48 -9.63 8.57 17.16
N VAL A 49 -9.77 9.89 17.39
CA VAL A 49 -9.09 10.91 16.58
C VAL A 49 -7.58 10.69 16.60
N GLU A 50 -7.01 10.53 17.79
CA GLU A 50 -5.56 10.32 17.96
C GLU A 50 -5.09 9.02 17.31
N LEU A 51 -5.86 7.94 17.47
CA LEU A 51 -5.56 6.66 16.82
C LEU A 51 -5.56 6.79 15.30
N PHE A 52 -6.60 7.38 14.69
CA PHE A 52 -6.67 7.52 13.23
C PHE A 52 -5.60 8.46 12.68
N GLN A 53 -5.24 9.52 13.39
CA GLN A 53 -4.11 10.38 13.02
C GLN A 53 -2.78 9.61 13.03
N LYS A 54 -2.54 8.79 14.07
CA LYS A 54 -1.34 7.95 14.16
C LYS A 54 -1.30 6.91 13.05
N LEU A 55 -2.42 6.25 12.76
CA LEU A 55 -2.52 5.26 11.69
C LEU A 55 -2.24 5.90 10.33
N ARG A 56 -2.83 7.07 10.05
CA ARG A 56 -2.58 7.83 8.82
C ARG A 56 -1.11 8.15 8.63
N GLN A 57 -0.44 8.64 9.67
CA GLN A 57 0.99 8.95 9.61
C GLN A 57 1.83 7.69 9.33
N SER A 58 1.53 6.59 10.02
CA SER A 58 2.23 5.30 9.82
C SER A 58 2.04 4.75 8.41
N ASP A 59 0.83 4.80 7.85
CA ASP A 59 0.59 4.32 6.48
C ASP A 59 1.24 5.22 5.43
N MET A 60 1.33 6.54 5.67
CA MET A 60 2.09 7.45 4.80
C MET A 60 3.58 7.09 4.76
N GLU A 61 4.20 6.82 5.91
CA GLU A 61 5.60 6.41 6.00
C GLU A 61 5.84 5.07 5.30
N GLN A 62 4.99 4.08 5.57
CA GLN A 62 5.07 2.76 4.95
C GLN A 62 4.83 2.83 3.44
N ALA A 63 3.91 3.67 2.96
CA ALA A 63 3.68 3.86 1.53
C ALA A 63 4.92 4.45 0.84
N GLN A 64 5.67 5.34 1.50
CA GLN A 64 6.92 5.86 0.96
C GLN A 64 8.00 4.78 0.85
N GLU A 65 8.16 3.95 1.87
CA GLU A 65 9.08 2.80 1.88
C GLU A 65 8.73 1.80 0.76
N ILE A 66 7.45 1.42 0.67
CA ILE A 66 6.95 0.50 -0.37
C ILE A 66 7.17 1.08 -1.76
N ARG A 67 6.94 2.39 -1.96
CA ARG A 67 7.22 3.05 -3.23
C ARG A 67 8.70 2.94 -3.59
N HIS A 68 9.60 3.14 -2.63
CA HIS A 68 11.04 3.01 -2.86
C HIS A 68 11.41 1.57 -3.28
N HIS A 69 10.87 0.56 -2.60
CA HIS A 69 11.11 -0.83 -2.95
C HIS A 69 10.50 -1.23 -4.30
N LEU A 70 9.28 -0.76 -4.60
CA LEU A 70 8.65 -0.97 -5.91
C LEU A 70 9.53 -0.42 -7.04
N GLN A 71 10.18 0.74 -6.85
CA GLN A 71 11.11 1.26 -7.86
C GLN A 71 12.30 0.32 -8.12
N GLN A 72 12.83 -0.32 -7.08
CA GLN A 72 13.91 -1.30 -7.23
C GLN A 72 13.42 -2.56 -7.95
N VAL A 73 12.23 -3.05 -7.58
CA VAL A 73 11.61 -4.23 -8.21
C VAL A 73 11.31 -3.97 -9.68
N LEU A 74 10.75 -2.81 -10.05
CA LEU A 74 10.48 -2.46 -11.45
C LEU A 74 11.76 -2.32 -12.30
N GLN A 75 12.89 -1.98 -11.68
CA GLN A 75 14.17 -1.84 -12.39
C GLN A 75 14.91 -3.17 -12.54
N HIS A 76 14.86 -4.04 -11.53
CA HIS A 76 15.74 -5.22 -11.45
C HIS A 76 14.98 -6.56 -11.41
N GLY A 77 13.65 -6.53 -11.34
CA GLY A 77 12.78 -7.70 -11.11
C GLY A 77 12.85 -8.27 -9.68
N LYS A 78 13.63 -7.66 -8.79
CA LYS A 78 13.88 -8.05 -7.40
C LYS A 78 14.50 -6.89 -6.61
N MET A 79 14.61 -7.04 -5.30
CA MET A 79 15.43 -6.19 -4.42
C MET A 79 16.80 -6.84 -4.18
#